data_AF-A0A059AJK5-F1
#
_entry.id   AF-A0A059AJK5-F1
#
_cell.length_a   1.000
_cell.length_b   1.000
_cell.length_c   1.000
_cell.angle_alpha   90.00
_cell.angle_beta   90.00
_cell.angle_gamma   90.00
#
_symmetry.space_group_name_H-M   'P 1'
#
loop_
_entity.id
_entity.type
_entity.pdbx_description
1 polymer ?
#
loop_
_entity_poly.entity_id
_entity_poly.type
_entity_poly.pdbx_seq_one_letter_code
_entity_poly.pdbx_strand_id
1 'polypeptide(L)'
;NFFGTESSEMALRLKNRPFKYEEVSRITRNFGQVIGEGGFGKVYLGTLDDGTMVAVKILSKSSKQGYKEFQAEAQLLMIVHHGNLVSLFGYCGDSKHIALIYEYMANGNLKQHLSEGHPKVLMWSKRLQIAVDIAQGT
;
A
#
# COMPACT_ATOMS: atom_id res chain seq x y z
N ASN A 1 -10.68 -1.36 -30.09
CA ASN A 1 -10.19 -0.76 -28.83
C ASN A 1 -8.82 -1.31 -28.48
N PHE A 2 -7.77 -0.76 -29.08
CA PHE A 2 -6.37 -1.17 -28.85
C PHE A 2 -5.74 -0.52 -27.59
N PHE A 3 -6.33 0.58 -27.10
CA PHE A 3 -5.81 1.35 -25.96
C PHE A 3 -6.11 0.73 -24.57
N GLY A 4 -7.07 -0.19 -24.46
CA GLY A 4 -7.46 -0.78 -23.17
C GLY A 4 -6.56 -1.91 -22.68
N THR A 5 -5.91 -2.62 -23.61
CA THR A 5 -5.10 -3.81 -23.32
C THR A 5 -3.67 -3.46 -22.92
N GLU A 6 -3.04 -2.45 -23.53
CA GLU A 6 -1.67 -2.02 -23.19
C GLU A 6 -1.55 -1.42 -21.78
N SER A 7 -2.52 -0.60 -21.34
CA SER A 7 -2.54 -0.08 -19.97
C SER A 7 -2.73 -1.17 -18.92
N SER A 8 -3.49 -2.23 -19.25
CA SER A 8 -3.68 -3.38 -18.37
C SER A 8 -2.42 -4.25 -18.28
N GLU A 9 -1.72 -4.48 -19.40
CA GLU A 9 -0.44 -5.20 -19.42
C GLU A 9 0.69 -4.41 -18.74
N MET A 10 0.75 -3.09 -18.90
CA MET A 10 1.70 -2.24 -18.16
C MET A 10 1.42 -2.26 -16.65
N ALA A 11 0.14 -2.17 -16.24
CA ALA A 11 -0.25 -2.29 -14.84
C ALA A 11 0.08 -3.66 -14.25
N LEU A 12 0.03 -4.73 -15.04
CA LEU A 12 0.45 -6.07 -14.63
C LEU A 12 1.99 -6.19 -14.54
N ARG A 13 2.74 -5.61 -15.49
CA ARG A 13 4.22 -5.58 -15.47
C ARG A 13 4.81 -4.78 -14.31
N LEU A 14 4.05 -3.82 -13.79
CA LEU A 14 4.46 -3.00 -12.66
C LEU A 14 4.28 -3.70 -11.30
N LYS A 15 3.59 -4.85 -11.20
CA LYS A 15 3.40 -5.58 -9.95
C LYS A 15 4.67 -6.37 -9.59
N ASN A 16 5.13 -6.24 -8.35
CA ASN A 16 6.35 -6.85 -7.79
C ASN A 16 7.68 -6.33 -8.39
N ARG A 17 7.73 -5.08 -8.88
CA ARG A 17 8.98 -4.48 -9.35
C ARG A 17 9.95 -4.21 -8.18
N PRO A 18 11.25 -4.53 -8.31
CA PRO A 18 12.26 -4.08 -7.35
C PRO A 18 12.57 -2.58 -7.54
N PHE A 19 12.58 -1.84 -6.44
CA PHE A 19 12.96 -0.43 -6.35
C PHE A 19 14.31 -0.28 -5.66
N LYS A 20 15.09 0.71 -6.10
CA LYS A 20 16.29 1.15 -5.37
C LYS A 20 15.91 2.12 -4.26
N TYR A 21 16.73 2.22 -3.22
CA TYR A 21 16.48 3.16 -2.12
C TYR A 21 16.41 4.61 -2.59
N GLU A 22 17.27 5.01 -3.53
CA GLU A 22 17.26 6.37 -4.09
C GLU A 22 15.94 6.67 -4.81
N GLU A 23 15.37 5.67 -5.48
CA GLU A 23 14.07 5.79 -6.14
C GLU A 23 12.96 5.96 -5.09
N VAL A 24 12.98 5.17 -4.02
CA VAL A 24 12.03 5.30 -2.89
C VAL A 24 12.14 6.69 -2.26
N SER A 25 13.36 7.18 -2.01
CA SER A 25 13.58 8.52 -1.48
C SER A 25 13.02 9.58 -2.41
N ARG A 26 13.25 9.44 -3.72
CA ARG A 26 12.76 10.38 -4.75
C ARG A 26 11.23 10.40 -4.83
N ILE A 27 10.57 9.26 -4.97
CA ILE A 27 9.10 9.20 -5.12
C ILE A 27 8.38 9.70 -3.87
N THR A 28 9.00 9.58 -2.69
CA THR A 28 8.46 10.08 -1.40
C THR A 28 8.89 11.51 -1.07
N ARG A 29 9.60 12.20 -1.99
CA ARG A 29 10.18 13.54 -1.76
C ARG A 29 10.99 13.61 -0.47
N ASN A 30 11.90 12.65 -0.32
CA ASN A 30 12.71 12.40 0.87
C ASN A 30 11.85 12.18 2.13
N PHE A 31 10.86 11.29 2.03
CA PHE A 31 9.99 10.90 3.14
C PHE A 31 9.19 12.09 3.73
N GLY A 32 8.75 13.02 2.88
CA GLY A 32 8.21 14.32 3.29
C GLY A 32 6.80 14.30 3.89
N GLN A 33 5.95 13.35 3.50
CA GLN A 33 4.55 13.29 3.97
C GLN A 33 4.21 11.90 4.52
N VAL A 34 3.94 11.83 5.82
CA VAL A 34 3.42 10.64 6.49
C VAL A 34 1.90 10.60 6.34
N ILE A 35 1.38 9.46 5.88
CA ILE A 35 -0.06 9.19 5.72
C ILE A 35 -0.58 8.09 6.65
N GLY A 36 0.32 7.41 7.36
CA GLY A 36 -0.03 6.41 8.36
C GLY A 36 1.16 6.00 9.20
N GLU A 37 0.91 5.52 10.41
CA GLU A 37 1.92 5.00 11.33
C GLU A 37 1.31 3.86 12.15
N GLY A 38 2.07 2.79 12.35
CA GLY A 38 1.68 1.65 13.16
C GLY A 38 2.90 0.88 13.67
N GLY A 39 2.67 -0.28 14.29
CA GLY A 39 3.75 -1.08 14.91
C GLY A 39 4.88 -1.51 13.96
N PHE A 40 4.62 -1.49 12.66
CA PHE A 40 5.55 -1.93 11.60
C PHE A 40 6.34 -0.78 10.96
N GLY A 41 6.07 0.47 11.37
CA GLY A 41 6.71 1.66 10.85
C GLY A 41 5.75 2.67 10.23
N LYS A 42 6.32 3.60 9.47
CA LYS A 42 5.61 4.73 8.85
C LYS A 42 5.26 4.42 7.41
N VAL A 43 4.12 4.94 6.98
CA VAL A 43 3.64 4.93 5.60
C VAL A 43 3.71 6.35 5.06
N TYR A 44 4.39 6.52 3.94
CA TYR A 44 4.58 7.82 3.28
C TYR A 44 3.77 7.89 2.00
N LEU A 45 3.33 9.09 1.64
CA LEU A 45 2.79 9.34 0.30
C LEU A 45 3.94 9.41 -0.69
N GLY A 46 3.76 8.79 -1.86
CA GLY A 46 4.67 8.92 -2.98
C GLY A 46 3.96 9.12 -4.31
N THR A 47 4.75 9.48 -5.33
CA THR A 47 4.28 9.63 -6.71
C THR A 47 5.31 9.03 -7.65
N LEU A 48 4.89 8.08 -8.49
CA LEU A 48 5.72 7.49 -9.54
C LEU A 48 5.91 8.47 -10.71
N ASP A 49 6.83 8.15 -11.62
CA ASP A 49 7.19 9.01 -12.76
C ASP A 49 6.03 9.23 -13.74
N ASP A 50 5.10 8.28 -13.81
CA ASP A 50 3.86 8.37 -14.60
C ASP A 50 2.73 9.14 -13.89
N GLY A 51 2.98 9.67 -12.69
CA GLY A 51 2.00 10.39 -11.87
C GLY A 51 1.15 9.51 -10.95
N THR A 52 1.33 8.18 -10.98
CA THR A 52 0.59 7.26 -10.11
C THR A 52 0.91 7.52 -8.64
N MET A 53 -0.12 7.73 -7.83
CA MET A 53 0.02 7.90 -6.37
C MET A 53 0.20 6.55 -5.69
N VAL A 54 1.17 6.48 -4.78
CA VAL A 54 1.52 5.25 -4.04
C VAL A 54 1.63 5.50 -2.54
N ALA A 55 1.44 4.45 -1.76
CA ALA A 55 1.70 4.41 -0.33
C ALA A 55 2.98 3.59 -0.06
N VAL A 56 3.99 4.21 0.54
CA VAL A 56 5.31 3.60 0.78
C VAL A 56 5.46 3.28 2.27
N LYS A 57 5.36 2.00 2.63
CA LYS A 57 5.55 1.52 4.00
C LYS A 57 7.02 1.22 4.24
N ILE A 58 7.65 1.94 5.17
CA ILE A 58 9.05 1.74 5.55
C ILE A 58 9.11 0.91 6.83
N LEU A 59 9.87 -0.18 6.78
CA LEU A 59 10.13 -0.99 7.96
C LEU A 59 10.93 -0.22 9.00
N SER A 60 10.43 -0.14 10.22
CA SER A 60 11.23 0.37 11.34
C SER A 60 12.31 -0.61 11.77
N LYS A 61 13.57 -0.15 11.83
CA LYS A 61 14.72 -0.93 12.36
C LYS A 61 14.67 -1.19 13.85
N SER A 62 13.78 -0.52 14.59
CA SER A 62 13.78 -0.55 16.06
C SER A 62 13.25 -1.85 16.66
N SER A 63 12.78 -2.80 15.85
CA SER A 63 12.15 -4.04 16.33
C SER A 63 12.60 -5.25 15.51
N LYS A 64 13.31 -6.20 16.15
CA LYS A 64 13.58 -7.53 15.58
C LYS A 64 12.28 -8.28 15.22
N GLN A 65 11.19 -7.98 15.91
CA GLN A 65 9.84 -8.49 15.63
C GLN A 65 9.31 -7.92 14.30
N GLY A 66 9.46 -6.59 14.11
CA GLY A 66 8.97 -5.90 12.92
C GLY A 66 9.57 -6.44 11.63
N TYR A 67 10.85 -6.86 11.64
CA TYR A 67 11.49 -7.47 10.46
C TYR A 67 10.83 -8.78 10.02
N LYS A 68 10.52 -9.68 10.97
CA LYS A 68 9.86 -10.96 10.65
C LYS A 68 8.45 -10.74 10.12
N GLU A 69 7.70 -9.84 10.76
CA GLU A 69 6.33 -9.53 10.37
C GLU A 69 6.27 -8.84 9.00
N PHE A 70 7.22 -7.95 8.72
CA PHE A 70 7.38 -7.35 7.41
C PHE A 70 7.76 -8.37 6.33
N GLN A 71 8.65 -9.32 6.64
CA GLN A 71 9.01 -10.38 5.70
C GLN A 71 7.80 -11.28 5.41
N ALA A 72 6.99 -11.60 6.43
CA ALA A 72 5.76 -12.35 6.26
C ALA A 72 4.73 -11.58 5.41
N GLU A 73 4.55 -10.28 5.66
CA GLU A 73 3.67 -9.41 4.86
C GLU A 73 4.15 -9.32 3.40
N ALA A 74 5.44 -9.11 3.16
CA ALA A 74 6.03 -9.07 1.83
C ALA A 74 5.85 -10.41 1.09
N GLN A 75 6.14 -11.54 1.75
CA GLN A 75 5.96 -12.86 1.15
C GLN A 75 4.50 -13.16 0.80
N LEU A 76 3.55 -12.83 1.69
CA LEU A 76 2.14 -13.05 1.45
C LEU A 76 1.61 -12.18 0.30
N LEU A 77 2.01 -10.90 0.25
CA LEU A 77 1.49 -9.96 -0.74
C LEU A 77 2.15 -10.10 -2.11
N MET A 78 3.32 -10.74 -2.19
CA MET A 78 3.92 -11.15 -3.46
C MET A 78 3.16 -12.31 -4.13
N ILE A 79 2.45 -13.14 -3.37
CA ILE A 79 1.77 -14.34 -3.90
C ILE A 79 0.24 -14.19 -3.98
N VAL A 80 -0.37 -13.28 -3.22
CA VAL A 80 -1.83 -13.08 -3.20
C VAL A 80 -2.21 -11.83 -3.99
N HIS A 81 -3.05 -12.02 -5.00
CA HIS A 81 -3.73 -10.95 -5.73
C HIS A 81 -5.24 -11.16 -5.64
N HIS A 82 -5.93 -10.33 -4.88
CA HIS A 82 -7.39 -10.38 -4.71
C HIS A 82 -8.00 -9.00 -4.86
N GLY A 83 -9.23 -8.90 -5.38
CA GLY A 83 -9.91 -7.61 -5.63
C GLY A 83 -10.17 -6.78 -4.37
N ASN A 84 -10.17 -7.42 -3.20
CA ASN A 84 -10.35 -6.78 -1.89
C ASN A 84 -9.03 -6.54 -1.14
N LEU A 85 -7.88 -6.78 -1.78
CA LEU A 85 -6.55 -6.50 -1.24
C LEU A 85 -5.91 -5.35 -2.01
N VAL A 86 -5.24 -4.47 -1.27
CA VAL A 86 -4.48 -3.36 -1.88
C VAL A 86 -3.37 -3.93 -2.77
N SER A 87 -3.25 -3.40 -3.99
CA SER A 87 -2.25 -3.90 -4.94
C SER A 87 -0.83 -3.49 -4.51
N LEU A 88 0.08 -4.45 -4.52
CA LEU A 88 1.53 -4.22 -4.36
C LEU A 88 2.14 -3.85 -5.72
N PHE A 89 2.67 -2.63 -5.82
CA PHE A 89 3.49 -2.21 -6.97
C PHE A 89 4.89 -2.79 -6.85
N GLY A 90 5.50 -2.77 -5.67
CA GLY A 90 6.86 -3.28 -5.57
C GLY A 90 7.46 -3.21 -4.20
N TYR A 91 8.74 -3.53 -4.14
CA TYR A 91 9.50 -3.56 -2.91
C TYR A 91 10.89 -2.98 -3.11
N CYS A 92 11.44 -2.39 -2.05
CA CYS A 92 12.86 -2.07 -1.94
C CYS A 92 13.42 -2.94 -0.83
N GLY A 93 14.52 -3.66 -1.11
CA GLY A 93 15.16 -4.55 -0.15
C GLY A 93 16.68 -4.39 -0.22
N ASP A 94 17.20 -3.36 0.43
CA ASP A 94 18.62 -3.29 0.80
C ASP A 94 18.74 -3.69 2.28
N SER A 95 19.89 -4.25 2.66
CA SER A 95 20.29 -4.64 4.02
C SER A 95 19.93 -3.61 5.11
N LYS A 96 19.83 -2.33 4.74
CA LYS A 96 19.49 -1.22 5.62
C LYS A 96 18.13 -0.58 5.33
N HIS A 97 17.48 -0.84 4.20
CA HIS A 97 16.28 -0.11 3.82
C HIS A 97 15.29 -1.05 3.16
N ILE A 98 14.23 -1.36 3.91
CA ILE A 98 13.18 -2.24 3.42
C ILE A 98 11.87 -1.45 3.34
N ALA A 99 11.28 -1.44 2.14
CA ALA A 99 10.06 -0.72 1.84
C ALA A 99 9.11 -1.55 0.98
N LEU A 100 7.81 -1.38 1.20
CA LEU A 100 6.74 -1.87 0.33
C LEU A 100 6.03 -0.68 -0.30
N ILE A 101 5.78 -0.76 -1.60
CA ILE A 101 5.15 0.29 -2.40
C ILE A 101 3.78 -0.24 -2.83
N TYR A 102 2.72 0.35 -2.29
CA TYR A 102 1.33 -0.01 -2.52
C TYR A 102 0.59 1.02 -3.34
N GLU A 103 -0.55 0.61 -3.89
CA GLU A 103 -1.58 1.53 -4.34
C GLU A 103 -1.99 2.49 -3.22
N TYR A 104 -2.13 3.77 -3.55
CA TYR A 104 -2.62 4.77 -2.60
C TYR A 104 -4.15 4.73 -2.49
N MET A 105 -4.65 4.45 -1.29
CA MET A 105 -6.08 4.42 -0.99
C MET A 105 -6.59 5.83 -0.61
N ALA A 106 -7.03 6.60 -1.62
CA ALA A 106 -7.44 8.01 -1.45
C ALA A 106 -8.64 8.23 -0.50
N ASN A 107 -9.44 7.20 -0.22
CA ASN A 107 -10.55 7.32 0.73
C ASN A 107 -10.11 7.24 2.20
N GLY A 108 -8.81 7.08 2.49
CA GLY A 108 -8.35 6.97 3.88
C GLY A 108 -8.72 5.64 4.51
N ASN A 109 -8.74 5.60 5.85
CA ASN A 109 -8.91 4.34 6.59
C ASN A 109 -10.33 4.15 7.14
N LEU A 110 -10.70 2.90 7.40
CA LEU A 110 -12.02 2.54 7.89
C LEU A 110 -12.36 3.19 9.24
N LYS A 111 -11.38 3.39 10.13
CA LYS A 111 -11.60 4.05 11.42
C LYS A 111 -12.16 5.45 11.24
N GLN A 112 -11.61 6.25 10.33
CA GLN A 112 -12.12 7.59 10.01
C GLN A 112 -13.57 7.57 9.53
N HIS A 113 -13.94 6.53 8.79
CA HIS A 113 -15.26 6.34 8.21
C HIS A 113 -16.31 5.75 9.17
N LEU A 114 -15.87 5.23 10.32
CA LEU A 114 -16.73 4.72 11.39
C LEU A 114 -16.95 5.74 12.52
N SER A 115 -16.06 6.71 12.68
CA SER A 115 -16.13 7.74 13.72
C SER A 115 -17.31 8.70 13.51
N GLU A 116 -18.19 8.78 14.51
CA GLU A 116 -19.30 9.74 14.56
C GLU A 116 -18.74 11.17 14.47
N GLY A 117 -19.25 11.96 13.52
CA GLY A 117 -18.79 13.33 13.25
C GLY A 117 -17.96 13.52 11.97
N HIS A 118 -17.60 12.44 11.25
CA HIS A 118 -16.97 12.59 9.93
C HIS A 118 -18.03 12.92 8.85
N PRO A 119 -17.80 13.86 7.93
CA PRO A 119 -18.77 14.21 6.88
C PRO A 119 -19.09 13.05 5.91
N LYS A 120 -18.29 11.98 5.96
CA LYS A 120 -18.45 10.75 5.17
C LYS A 120 -18.61 9.49 6.05
N VAL A 121 -19.33 9.60 7.17
CA VAL A 121 -19.66 8.42 8.00
C VAL A 121 -20.38 7.38 7.15
N LEU A 122 -19.98 6.12 7.28
CA LEU A 122 -20.58 5.03 6.52
C LEU A 122 -21.97 4.68 7.06
N MET A 123 -22.93 4.57 6.14
CA MET A 123 -24.24 3.97 6.40
C MET A 123 -24.10 2.49 6.74
N TRP A 124 -25.07 1.96 7.51
CA TRP A 124 -25.05 0.57 7.98
C TRP A 124 -24.91 -0.47 6.87
N SER A 125 -25.63 -0.30 5.76
CA SER A 125 -25.52 -1.17 4.58
C SER A 125 -24.11 -1.23 4.02
N LYS A 126 -23.40 -0.10 3.95
CA LYS A 126 -22.03 -0.05 3.45
C LYS A 126 -21.03 -0.68 4.43
N ARG A 127 -21.28 -0.58 5.74
CA ARG A 127 -20.49 -1.28 6.78
C ARG A 127 -20.63 -2.80 6.65
N LEU A 128 -21.84 -3.30 6.43
CA LEU A 128 -22.10 -4.72 6.18
C LEU A 128 -21.39 -5.22 4.92
N GLN A 129 -21.45 -4.44 3.82
CA GLN A 129 -20.73 -4.79 2.60
C GLN A 129 -19.22 -4.90 2.83
N ILE A 130 -18.62 -3.92 3.53
CA ILE A 130 -17.19 -3.95 3.86
C ILE A 130 -16.84 -5.19 4.71
N ALA A 131 -17.70 -5.60 5.64
CA ALA A 131 -17.48 -6.81 6.43
C ALA A 131 -17.49 -8.08 5.56
N VAL A 132 -18.40 -8.17 4.60
CA VAL A 132 -18.45 -9.27 3.61
C VAL A 132 -17.21 -9.26 2.73
N ASP A 133 -16.82 -8.09 2.21
CA ASP A 133 -15.66 -7.94 1.32
C ASP A 133 -14.36 -8.35 2.04
N ILE A 134 -14.21 -8.00 3.32
CA ILE A 134 -13.07 -8.43 4.16
C ILE A 134 -13.05 -9.95 4.32
N ALA A 135 -14.20 -10.57 4.61
CA ALA A 135 -14.29 -12.03 4.79
C ALA A 135 -14.01 -12.81 3.49
N GLN A 136 -14.22 -12.21 2.33
CA GLN A 136 -13.90 -12.80 1.03
C GLN A 136 -12.44 -12.58 0.62
N GLY A 137 -11.73 -11.64 1.25
CA GLY A 137 -10.36 -11.25 0.91
C GLY A 137 -9.25 -12.05 1.63
N THR A 138 -9.61 -13.07 2.39
CA THR A 138 -8.72 -14.00 3.11
C THR A 138 -8.71 -15.37 2.46
#